data_AF-A0A8K0Y688-F1
#
_entry.id   AF-A0A8K0Y688-F1
#
_cell.length_a   1.000
_cell.length_b   1.000
_cell.length_c   1.000
_cell.angle_alpha   90.00
_cell.angle_beta   90.00
_cell.angle_gamma   90.00
#
_symmetry.space_group_name_H-M   'P 1'
#
loop_
_entity.id
_entity.type
_entity.pdbx_description
1 polymer ?
#
loop_
_entity_poly.entity_id
_entity_poly.type
_entity_poly.pdbx_seq_one_letter_code
_entity_poly.pdbx_strand_id
1 'polypeptide(L)'
;MRAKVVIALSRRLPSTKKEMFFMENALMHRMRKEFDLDLGQVRFTYVERAERGLFSFPMYDQLLLVSFLRAHVNSLTLVESIAPLVDRYKKELENMSQVLA
;
A
#
# COMPACT_ATOMS: atom_id res chain seq x y z
N MET A 1 0.85 18.33 -0.47
CA MET A 1 1.36 16.99 -0.08
C MET A 1 1.10 16.03 -1.23
N ARG A 2 2.14 15.52 -1.91
CA ARG A 2 2.01 14.67 -3.11
C ARG A 2 2.29 13.23 -2.73
N ALA A 3 1.27 12.38 -2.77
CA ALA A 3 1.49 10.96 -2.55
C ALA A 3 2.24 10.35 -3.73
N LYS A 4 3.48 9.89 -3.53
CA LYS A 4 4.22 9.11 -4.54
C LYS A 4 3.78 7.66 -4.44
N VAL A 5 3.10 7.15 -5.47
CA VAL A 5 2.66 5.76 -5.53
C VAL A 5 3.77 4.94 -6.19
N VAL A 6 4.34 3.96 -5.49
CA VAL A 6 5.36 3.04 -6.04
C VAL A 6 4.68 1.70 -6.30
N ILE A 7 4.69 1.27 -7.58
CA ILE A 7 3.78 0.24 -8.09
C ILE A 7 4.56 -0.88 -8.79
N ALA A 8 4.45 -2.11 -8.28
CA ALA A 8 4.89 -3.34 -8.95
C ALA A 8 3.88 -3.84 -10.03
N LEU A 9 2.70 -3.22 -10.13
CA LEU A 9 1.63 -3.50 -11.10
C LEU A 9 1.81 -2.83 -12.48
N SER A 10 2.89 -2.09 -12.72
CA SER A 10 2.95 -1.03 -13.73
C SER A 10 2.85 -1.50 -15.19
N ARG A 11 3.01 -2.79 -15.52
CA ARG A 11 3.07 -3.22 -16.93
C ARG A 11 1.74 -3.59 -17.58
N ARG A 12 0.65 -3.84 -16.82
CA ARG A 12 -0.57 -4.49 -17.37
C ARG A 12 -1.82 -3.62 -17.51
N LEU A 13 -1.84 -2.41 -16.95
CA LEU A 13 -3.00 -1.51 -17.06
C LEU A 13 -2.78 -0.43 -18.14
N PRO A 14 -3.79 -0.10 -18.97
CA PRO A 14 -3.77 1.11 -19.81
C PRO A 14 -3.56 2.38 -18.98
N SER A 15 -2.95 3.42 -19.55
CA SER A 15 -2.59 4.67 -18.84
C SER A 15 -3.77 5.32 -18.12
N THR A 16 -4.90 5.50 -18.80
CA THR A 16 -6.11 6.10 -18.21
C THR A 16 -6.68 5.26 -17.06
N LYS A 17 -6.63 3.93 -17.17
CA LYS A 17 -7.08 3.02 -16.11
C LYS A 17 -6.11 2.98 -14.92
N LYS A 18 -4.81 3.20 -15.15
CA LYS A 18 -3.80 3.33 -14.08
C LYS A 18 -4.10 4.54 -13.20
N GLU A 19 -4.34 5.70 -13.80
CA GLU A 19 -4.62 6.93 -13.07
C GLU A 19 -5.86 6.79 -12.19
N MET A 20 -6.97 6.28 -12.75
CA MET A 20 -8.19 6.02 -11.98
C MET A 20 -7.93 5.06 -10.81
N PHE A 21 -7.21 3.97 -11.06
CA PHE A 21 -6.87 2.99 -10.03
C PHE A 21 -6.00 3.56 -8.91
N PHE A 22 -5.02 4.42 -9.24
CA PHE A 22 -4.20 5.08 -8.23
C PHE A 22 -4.98 6.15 -7.47
N MET A 23 -5.86 6.89 -8.13
CA MET A 23 -6.74 7.87 -7.50
C MET A 23 -7.67 7.21 -6.49
N GLU A 24 -8.32 6.10 -6.86
CA GLU A 24 -9.17 5.31 -5.96
C GLU A 24 -8.41 4.92 -4.68
N ASN A 25 -7.22 4.34 -4.83
CA ASN A 25 -6.42 3.88 -3.70
C ASN A 25 -5.95 5.06 -2.82
N ALA A 26 -5.54 6.18 -3.43
CA ALA A 26 -5.13 7.37 -2.70
C ALA A 26 -6.29 8.00 -1.92
N LEU A 27 -7.47 8.10 -2.55
CA LEU A 27 -8.68 8.63 -1.90
C LEU A 27 -9.11 7.75 -0.74
N MET A 28 -9.19 6.43 -0.94
CA MET A 28 -9.52 5.50 0.15
C MET A 28 -8.52 5.59 1.31
N HIS A 29 -7.21 5.69 1.02
CA HIS A 29 -6.21 5.85 2.07
C HIS A 29 -6.42 7.14 2.86
N ARG A 30 -6.68 8.26 2.16
CA ARG A 30 -6.95 9.54 2.81
C ARG A 30 -8.20 9.50 3.67
N MET A 31 -9.30 8.94 3.16
CA MET A 31 -10.54 8.82 3.92
C MET A 31 -10.38 7.97 5.18
N ARG A 32 -9.57 6.90 5.13
CA ARG A 32 -9.31 6.07 6.30
C ARG A 32 -8.50 6.79 7.38
N LYS A 33 -7.57 7.66 6.98
CA LYS A 33 -6.77 8.48 7.92
C LYS A 33 -7.62 9.38 8.81
N GLU A 34 -8.80 9.81 8.34
CA GLU A 34 -9.74 10.59 9.15
C GLU A 34 -10.23 9.84 10.40
N PHE A 35 -10.08 8.51 10.44
CA PHE A 35 -10.49 7.65 11.55
C PHE A 35 -9.30 7.09 12.36
N ASP A 36 -8.08 7.54 12.10
CA ASP A 36 -6.87 6.99 12.75
C ASP A 36 -6.90 7.21 14.28
N LEU A 37 -7.52 8.30 14.76
CA LEU A 37 -7.67 8.58 16.20
C LEU A 37 -8.64 7.61 16.88
N ASP A 38 -9.67 7.16 16.16
CA ASP A 38 -10.74 6.32 16.72
C ASP A 38 -10.42 4.82 16.58
N LEU A 39 -9.82 4.42 15.46
CA LEU A 39 -9.62 3.01 15.07
C LEU A 39 -8.16 2.58 15.01
N GLY A 40 -7.23 3.53 15.21
CA GLY A 40 -5.81 3.33 14.98
C GLY A 40 -5.44 3.37 13.50
N GLN A 41 -4.13 3.43 13.25
CA GLN A 41 -3.60 3.57 11.89
C GLN A 41 -3.81 2.31 11.05
N VAL A 42 -4.16 2.52 9.78
CA VAL A 42 -4.25 1.43 8.79
C VAL A 42 -2.86 0.81 8.55
N ARG A 43 -2.71 -0.47 8.88
CA ARG A 43 -1.48 -1.23 8.58
C ARG A 43 -1.40 -1.64 7.11
N PHE A 44 -2.50 -2.15 6.56
CA PHE A 44 -2.65 -2.50 5.16
C PHE A 44 -4.14 -2.61 4.81
N THR A 45 -4.47 -2.62 3.52
CA THR A 45 -5.79 -3.09 3.05
C THR A 45 -5.66 -4.18 2.02
N TYR A 46 -6.64 -5.07 1.99
CA TYR A 46 -6.70 -6.20 1.07
C TYR A 46 -7.95 -6.10 0.21
N VAL A 47 -7.78 -6.23 -1.10
CA VAL A 47 -8.87 -6.36 -2.06
C VAL A 47 -8.70 -7.67 -2.80
N GLU A 48 -9.71 -8.53 -2.69
CA GLU A 48 -9.78 -9.77 -3.44
C GLU A 48 -10.60 -9.56 -4.72
N ARG A 49 -10.07 -10.04 -5.85
CA ARG A 49 -10.76 -10.14 -7.15
C ARG A 49 -10.68 -11.59 -7.63
N ALA A 50 -11.52 -11.95 -8.60
CA ALA A 50 -11.62 -13.32 -9.12
C ALA A 50 -10.25 -14.01 -9.31
N GLU A 51 -9.32 -13.35 -10.03
CA GLU A 51 -8.00 -13.91 -10.35
C GLU A 51 -6.84 -13.30 -9.56
N ARG A 52 -7.06 -12.17 -8.90
CA ARG A 52 -5.98 -11.36 -8.32
C ARG A 52 -6.30 -10.89 -6.92
N GLY A 53 -5.29 -10.90 -6.07
CA GLY A 53 -5.31 -10.14 -4.83
C GLY A 53 -4.52 -8.84 -4.98
N LEU A 54 -4.94 -7.82 -4.25
CA LEU A 54 -4.24 -6.56 -4.11
C LEU A 54 -4.07 -6.26 -2.63
N PHE A 55 -2.84 -6.05 -2.20
CA PHE A 55 -2.54 -5.39 -0.94
C PHE A 55 -2.12 -3.94 -1.20
N SER A 56 -2.54 -3.06 -0.31
CA SER A 56 -1.99 -1.71 -0.20
C SER A 56 -1.42 -1.48 1.19
N PHE A 57 -0.20 -0.95 1.25
CA PHE A 57 0.50 -0.63 2.49
C PHE A 57 0.82 0.87 2.52
N PRO A 58 0.27 1.64 3.48
CA PRO A 58 0.68 3.01 3.69
C PRO A 58 2.15 3.09 4.05
N MET A 59 2.92 4.01 3.47
CA MET A 59 4.33 4.28 3.78
C MET A 59 4.55 5.80 3.82
N TYR A 60 4.39 6.44 4.98
CA TYR A 60 4.37 7.90 5.12
C TYR A 60 3.39 8.56 4.13
N ASP A 61 3.94 9.31 3.17
CA ASP A 61 3.21 9.99 2.11
C ASP A 61 2.97 9.08 0.90
N GLN A 62 3.50 7.87 0.90
CA GLN A 62 3.46 6.94 -0.22
C GLN A 62 2.52 5.78 0.06
N LEU A 63 2.09 5.11 -1.01
CA LEU A 63 1.33 3.87 -0.92
C LEU A 63 2.04 2.81 -1.75
N LEU A 64 2.42 1.71 -1.11
CA LEU A 64 2.95 0.53 -1.78
C LEU A 64 1.78 -0.36 -2.20
N LEU A 65 1.67 -0.63 -3.50
CA LEU A 65 0.64 -1.51 -4.07
C LEU A 65 1.27 -2.81 -4.54
N VAL A 66 0.78 -3.93 -3.99
CA VAL A 66 1.26 -5.28 -4.30
C VAL A 66 0.11 -6.08 -4.88
N SER A 67 0.24 -6.52 -6.13
CA SER A 67 -0.69 -7.49 -6.70
C SER A 67 -0.07 -8.86 -6.85
N PHE A 68 -0.91 -9.87 -6.74
CA PHE A 68 -0.52 -11.25 -6.96
C PHE A 68 -1.64 -12.01 -7.66
N LEU A 69 -1.28 -13.12 -8.30
CA LEU A 69 -2.25 -14.07 -8.86
C LEU A 69 -2.69 -15.00 -7.73
N ARG A 70 -4.00 -15.08 -7.47
CA ARG A 70 -4.55 -15.88 -6.36
C ARG A 70 -4.25 -17.37 -6.51
N ALA A 71 -4.23 -17.86 -7.75
CA ALA A 71 -3.92 -19.25 -8.06
C ALA A 71 -2.51 -19.69 -7.63
N HIS A 72 -1.60 -18.73 -7.37
CA HIS A 72 -0.20 -19.04 -7.09
C HIS A 72 0.30 -18.54 -5.73
N VAL A 73 -0.48 -17.69 -5.05
CA VAL A 73 -0.02 -17.02 -3.83
C VAL A 73 -1.16 -16.96 -2.82
N ASN A 74 -0.92 -17.51 -1.63
CA ASN A 74 -1.80 -17.37 -0.48
C ASN A 74 -1.69 -15.94 0.10
N SER A 75 -2.83 -15.28 0.31
CA SER A 75 -2.88 -13.90 0.78
C SER A 75 -2.35 -13.71 2.20
N LEU A 76 -2.60 -14.67 3.10
CA LEU A 76 -2.12 -14.64 4.48
C LEU A 76 -0.60 -14.76 4.54
N THR A 77 -0.04 -15.77 3.87
CA THR A 77 1.41 -15.96 3.80
C THR A 77 2.12 -14.75 3.19
N LEU A 78 1.50 -14.13 2.18
CA LEU A 78 2.05 -12.93 1.55
C LEU A 78 2.08 -11.75 2.51
N VAL A 79 1.00 -11.49 3.25
CA VAL A 79 0.97 -10.36 4.18
C VAL A 79 1.88 -10.58 5.38
N GLU A 80 1.98 -11.81 5.89
CA GLU A 80 2.93 -12.20 6.94
C GLU A 80 4.39 -11.95 6.52
N SER A 81 4.69 -12.08 5.22
CA SER A 81 6.02 -11.81 4.68
C SER A 81 6.27 -10.32 4.44
N ILE A 82 5.28 -9.58 3.92
CA ILE A 82 5.46 -8.19 3.48
C ILE A 82 5.29 -7.19 4.62
N ALA A 83 4.28 -7.37 5.49
CA ALA A 83 3.98 -6.39 6.54
C ALA A 83 5.18 -6.11 7.47
N PRO A 84 5.94 -7.12 7.95
CA PRO A 84 7.12 -6.86 8.79
C PRO A 84 8.24 -6.12 8.06
N LEU A 85 8.38 -6.32 6.74
CA LEU A 85 9.37 -5.61 5.93
C LEU A 85 8.98 -4.14 5.77
N VAL A 86 7.69 -3.86 5.52
CA VAL A 86 7.16 -2.49 5.46
C VAL A 86 7.32 -1.78 6.79
N ASP A 87 6.98 -2.44 7.91
CA ASP A 87 7.08 -1.86 9.25
C ASP A 87 8.54 -1.53 9.60
N ARG A 88 9.49 -2.41 9.23
CA ARG A 88 10.92 -2.16 9.38
C ARG A 88 11.39 -0.96 8.54
N TYR A 89 11.02 -0.93 7.26
CA TYR A 89 11.42 0.14 6.36
C TYR A 89 10.88 1.50 6.79
N LYS A 90 9.64 1.54 7.33
CA LYS A 90 9.12 2.75 7.97
C LYS A 90 10.05 3.21 9.08
N LYS A 91 10.30 2.35 10.07
CA LYS A 91 11.16 2.68 11.21
C LYS A 91 12.54 3.21 10.79
N GLU A 92 13.14 2.62 9.75
CA GLU A 92 14.41 3.09 9.19
C GLU A 92 14.31 4.50 8.57
N LEU A 93 13.26 4.79 7.80
CA LEU A 93 13.01 6.12 7.23
C LEU A 93 12.77 7.19 8.30
N GLU A 94 12.05 6.85 9.36
CA GLU A 94 11.85 7.71 10.54
C GLU A 94 13.19 8.09 11.17
N ASN A 95 14.03 7.09 11.43
CA ASN A 95 15.34 7.28 12.05
C ASN A 95 16.26 8.15 11.17
N MET A 96 16.29 7.94 9.85
CA MET A 96 17.08 8.77 8.94
C MET A 96 16.60 10.22 8.90
N SER A 97 15.28 10.44 8.99
CA SER A 97 14.69 11.78 8.98
C SER A 97 15.03 12.56 10.25
N GLN A 98 15.20 11.88 11.39
CA GLN A 98 15.66 12.47 12.65
C GLN A 98 17.16 12.79 12.66
N VAL A 99 17.98 12.10 11.86
CA VAL A 99 19.43 12.34 11.76
C VAL A 99 19.75 13.53 10.84
N LEU A 100 18.84 13.89 9.93
CA LEU A 100 19.01 14.96 8.94
C LEU A 100 18.29 16.28 9.31
N ALA A 101 17.60 16.32 10.45
CA ALA A 101 16.90 17.50 10.99
C ALA A 101 17.71 18.12 12.13
#